data_AF-A0A1Q3JJC9-F1
#
_entry.id   AF-A0A1Q3JJC9-F1
#
_cell.length_a   1.000
_cell.length_b   1.000
_cell.length_c   1.000
_cell.angle_alpha   90.00
_cell.angle_beta   90.00
_cell.angle_gamma   90.00
#
_symmetry.space_group_name_H-M   'P 1'
#
loop_
_entity.id
_entity.type
_entity.pdbx_description
1 polymer ?
#
loop_
_entity_poly.entity_id
_entity_poly.type
_entity_poly.pdbx_seq_one_letter_code
_entity_poly.pdbx_strand_id
1 'polypeptide(L)'
;MGAAVLAASVAAAAPARAAAIDLFYERTVMSAADARCNLFTPTLGSALNAARAQARGAALRSGVENSALFAAEQRAVTKARAVDCRSPDMTTAAGRVRTAFDGFQRLTVMTYPGDIAGWKAERSLARYNAVWSLSQTTSFGWDKASVGVVSGENALAAVATFADGAQPYAARLMLRDTRRAPAPYLDRHLADASGRLPLAARLPPAGAMRAINADQKDAAPETLLPDAGRKGAAKTGVAFRFPPSAITALAGLDPRESVAVDFVFTGRKGDVVRRAYIEVGDFAAGAAFVQTAAR
;
A
#
# COMPACT_ATOMS: atom_id res chain seq x y z
N MET A 1 27.92 -47.93 -5.35
CA MET A 1 27.20 -48.05 -6.64
C MET A 1 25.72 -48.07 -6.30
N GLY A 2 25.07 -46.91 -6.18
CA GLY A 2 24.18 -46.32 -7.21
C GLY A 2 22.73 -46.44 -6.69
N ALA A 3 21.77 -45.55 -6.90
CA ALA A 3 21.70 -44.17 -7.36
C ALA A 3 20.39 -43.58 -6.77
N ALA A 4 20.35 -42.27 -6.57
CA ALA A 4 19.16 -41.53 -6.11
C ALA A 4 18.10 -41.40 -7.22
N VAL A 5 16.83 -41.28 -6.84
CA VAL A 5 15.85 -40.46 -7.57
C VAL A 5 15.01 -39.66 -6.57
N LEU A 6 15.33 -38.37 -6.47
CA LEU A 6 14.41 -37.33 -6.00
C LEU A 6 13.42 -37.03 -7.14
N ALA A 7 12.13 -37.05 -6.86
CA ALA A 7 11.12 -36.40 -7.69
C ALA A 7 10.59 -35.17 -6.94
N ALA A 8 11.08 -33.99 -7.35
CA ALA A 8 10.57 -32.70 -6.92
C ALA A 8 9.25 -32.39 -7.63
N SER A 9 8.17 -32.18 -6.87
CA SER A 9 6.92 -31.62 -7.39
C SER A 9 6.92 -30.10 -7.25
N VAL A 10 7.28 -29.42 -8.34
CA VAL A 10 7.09 -27.97 -8.54
C VAL A 10 5.73 -27.77 -9.23
N ALA A 11 4.71 -27.28 -8.50
CA ALA A 11 3.56 -26.51 -9.04
C ALA A 11 2.47 -26.26 -7.96
N ALA A 12 2.65 -25.27 -7.09
CA ALA A 12 1.60 -24.82 -6.15
C ALA A 12 1.16 -23.36 -6.35
N ALA A 13 1.54 -22.70 -7.45
CA ALA A 13 1.23 -21.28 -7.67
C ALA A 13 -0.07 -21.03 -8.46
N ALA A 14 -0.61 -22.01 -9.18
CA ALA A 14 -1.81 -21.83 -10.01
C ALA A 14 -3.13 -21.61 -9.24
N PRO A 15 -3.48 -22.39 -8.19
CA PRO A 15 -4.76 -22.23 -7.51
C PRO A 15 -4.86 -20.89 -6.75
N ALA A 16 -3.74 -20.38 -6.21
CA ALA A 16 -3.70 -19.09 -5.54
C ALA A 16 -3.91 -17.90 -6.51
N ARG A 17 -3.42 -18.00 -7.75
CA ARG A 17 -3.60 -16.98 -8.79
C ARG A 17 -5.04 -16.89 -9.28
N ALA A 18 -5.65 -18.04 -9.59
CA ALA A 18 -7.04 -18.12 -10.04
C ALA A 18 -8.00 -17.56 -8.98
N ALA A 19 -7.83 -17.98 -7.72
CA ALA A 19 -8.64 -17.45 -6.62
C ALA A 19 -8.50 -15.92 -6.44
N ALA A 20 -7.31 -15.35 -6.64
CA ALA A 20 -7.08 -13.92 -6.48
C ALA A 20 -7.70 -13.07 -7.61
N ILE A 21 -7.61 -13.53 -8.87
CA ILE A 21 -8.22 -12.81 -9.99
C ILE A 21 -9.75 -12.91 -9.98
N ASP A 22 -10.31 -14.04 -9.55
CA ASP A 22 -11.75 -14.24 -9.40
C ASP A 22 -12.32 -13.31 -8.30
N LEU A 23 -11.63 -13.24 -7.16
CA LEU A 23 -12.02 -12.34 -6.08
C LEU A 23 -11.95 -10.86 -6.51
N PHE A 24 -10.96 -10.47 -7.31
CA PHE A 24 -10.89 -9.13 -7.89
C PHE A 24 -12.05 -8.86 -8.86
N TYR A 25 -12.37 -9.84 -9.72
CA TYR A 25 -13.49 -9.79 -10.64
C TYR A 25 -14.82 -9.59 -9.90
N GLU A 26 -15.13 -10.44 -8.92
CA GLU A 26 -16.38 -10.37 -8.14
C GLU A 26 -16.56 -9.01 -7.45
N ARG A 27 -15.51 -8.51 -6.80
CA ARG A 27 -15.53 -7.20 -6.13
C ARG A 27 -15.75 -6.07 -7.15
N THR A 28 -15.15 -6.18 -8.33
CA THR A 28 -15.31 -5.20 -9.40
C THR A 28 -16.71 -5.24 -10.02
N VAL A 29 -17.31 -6.43 -10.18
CA VAL A 29 -18.71 -6.58 -10.61
C VAL A 29 -19.62 -5.84 -9.63
N MET A 30 -19.46 -6.07 -8.32
CA MET A 30 -20.31 -5.43 -7.32
C MET A 30 -20.08 -3.93 -7.21
N SER A 31 -18.83 -3.43 -7.31
CA SER A 31 -18.55 -1.98 -7.36
C SER A 31 -19.21 -1.33 -8.58
N ALA A 32 -19.12 -1.96 -9.77
CA ALA A 32 -19.70 -1.42 -10.99
C ALA A 32 -21.23 -1.53 -11.02
N ALA A 33 -21.79 -2.57 -10.41
CA ALA A 33 -23.23 -2.73 -10.25
C ALA A 33 -23.80 -1.68 -9.29
N ASP A 34 -23.11 -1.43 -8.17
CA ASP A 34 -23.47 -0.37 -7.22
C ASP A 34 -23.51 1.01 -7.88
N ALA A 35 -22.48 1.37 -8.62
CA ALA A 35 -22.42 2.66 -9.32
C ALA A 35 -23.57 2.88 -10.33
N ARG A 36 -24.18 1.80 -10.85
CA ARG A 36 -25.34 1.90 -11.76
C ARG A 36 -26.67 1.84 -11.01
N CYS A 37 -26.79 0.91 -10.07
CA CYS A 37 -28.06 0.53 -9.47
C CYS A 37 -28.27 1.16 -8.08
N ASN A 38 -27.29 1.89 -7.53
CA ASN A 38 -27.29 2.46 -6.18
C ASN A 38 -27.62 1.40 -5.12
N LEU A 39 -26.84 0.31 -5.10
CA LEU A 39 -27.13 -0.87 -4.26
C LEU A 39 -26.76 -0.65 -2.79
N PHE A 40 -25.79 0.24 -2.55
CA PHE A 40 -25.13 0.39 -1.27
C PHE A 40 -25.08 1.84 -0.79
N THR A 41 -24.89 2.00 0.52
CA THR A 41 -24.59 3.30 1.11
C THR A 41 -23.18 3.76 0.70
N PRO A 42 -22.86 5.07 0.72
CA PRO A 42 -21.53 5.56 0.39
C PRO A 42 -20.41 4.91 1.23
N THR A 43 -20.67 4.62 2.50
CA THR A 43 -19.69 3.96 3.40
C THR A 43 -19.42 2.52 2.98
N LEU A 44 -20.47 1.77 2.62
CA LEU A 44 -20.31 0.40 2.13
C LEU A 44 -19.65 0.37 0.75
N GLY A 45 -20.03 1.27 -0.16
CA GLY A 45 -19.38 1.41 -1.46
C GLY A 45 -17.88 1.72 -1.34
N SER A 46 -17.50 2.58 -0.40
CA SER A 46 -16.09 2.88 -0.12
C SER A 46 -15.33 1.66 0.44
N ALA A 47 -15.95 0.89 1.35
CA ALA A 47 -15.37 -0.36 1.85
C ALA A 47 -15.22 -1.42 0.75
N LEU A 48 -16.19 -1.51 -0.17
CA LEU A 48 -16.11 -2.39 -1.33
C LEU A 48 -14.96 -1.98 -2.26
N ASN A 49 -14.72 -0.68 -2.45
CA ASN A 49 -13.57 -0.19 -3.19
C ASN A 49 -12.24 -0.54 -2.51
N ALA A 50 -12.16 -0.46 -1.17
CA ALA A 50 -10.99 -0.91 -0.41
C ALA A 50 -10.74 -2.41 -0.60
N ALA A 51 -11.79 -3.23 -0.50
CA ALA A 51 -11.72 -4.67 -0.75
C ALA A 51 -11.29 -4.95 -2.20
N ARG A 52 -11.83 -4.24 -3.18
CA ARG A 52 -11.44 -4.37 -4.59
C ARG A 52 -9.95 -4.07 -4.78
N ALA A 53 -9.44 -2.98 -4.20
CA ALA A 53 -8.03 -2.61 -4.25
C ALA A 53 -7.14 -3.70 -3.63
N GLN A 54 -7.55 -4.27 -2.49
CA GLN A 54 -6.85 -5.38 -1.84
C GLN A 54 -6.78 -6.63 -2.73
N ALA A 55 -7.90 -7.00 -3.39
CA ALA A 55 -7.91 -8.15 -4.30
C ALA A 55 -7.02 -7.91 -5.53
N ARG A 56 -7.01 -6.68 -6.07
CA ARG A 56 -6.10 -6.30 -7.15
C ARG A 56 -4.64 -6.51 -6.73
N GLY A 57 -4.29 -6.07 -5.53
CA GLY A 57 -2.92 -6.20 -5.04
C GLY A 57 -2.51 -7.65 -4.76
N ALA A 58 -3.40 -8.45 -4.18
CA ALA A 58 -3.20 -9.89 -4.02
C ALA A 58 -2.99 -10.59 -5.36
N ALA A 59 -3.78 -10.26 -6.39
CA ALA A 59 -3.63 -10.81 -7.73
C ALA A 59 -2.26 -10.46 -8.34
N LEU A 60 -1.84 -9.18 -8.28
CA LEU A 60 -0.53 -8.75 -8.80
C LEU A 60 0.63 -9.46 -8.10
N ARG A 61 0.61 -9.55 -6.77
CA ARG A 61 1.64 -10.26 -5.99
C ARG A 61 1.65 -11.75 -6.23
N SER A 62 0.49 -12.35 -6.52
CA SER A 62 0.44 -13.77 -6.94
C SER A 62 1.07 -14.01 -8.32
N GLY A 63 1.40 -12.95 -9.08
CA GLY A 63 2.00 -13.02 -10.41
C GLY A 63 1.01 -12.90 -11.56
N VAL A 64 -0.21 -12.42 -11.30
CA VAL A 64 -1.13 -12.04 -12.37
C VAL A 64 -0.58 -10.80 -13.08
N GLU A 65 -0.57 -10.84 -14.42
CA GLU A 65 -0.10 -9.72 -15.23
C GLU A 65 -1.10 -8.56 -15.28
N ASN A 66 -0.60 -7.34 -15.45
CA ASN A 66 -1.45 -6.14 -15.52
C ASN A 66 -2.50 -6.21 -16.64
N SER A 67 -2.15 -6.81 -17.79
CA SER A 67 -3.08 -7.00 -18.91
C SER A 67 -4.23 -7.97 -18.58
N ALA A 68 -3.94 -9.05 -17.82
CA ALA A 68 -4.96 -10.00 -17.39
C ALA A 68 -5.92 -9.37 -16.37
N LEU A 69 -5.39 -8.55 -15.45
CA LEU A 69 -6.22 -7.76 -14.52
C LEU A 69 -7.09 -6.75 -15.23
N PHE A 70 -6.53 -6.02 -16.21
CA PHE A 70 -7.30 -5.09 -17.03
C PHE A 70 -8.43 -5.82 -17.77
N ALA A 71 -8.14 -6.97 -18.38
CA ALA A 71 -9.16 -7.78 -19.05
C ALA A 71 -10.24 -8.27 -18.08
N ALA A 72 -9.86 -8.70 -16.86
CA ALA A 72 -10.82 -9.09 -15.82
C ALA A 72 -11.72 -7.92 -15.38
N GLU A 73 -11.14 -6.73 -15.20
CA GLU A 73 -11.90 -5.52 -14.90
C GLU A 73 -12.91 -5.18 -16.01
N GLN A 74 -12.50 -5.20 -17.28
CA GLN A 74 -13.40 -4.93 -18.40
C GLN A 74 -14.55 -5.95 -18.47
N ARG A 75 -14.25 -7.25 -18.26
CA ARG A 75 -15.29 -8.28 -18.19
C ARG A 75 -16.25 -8.04 -17.02
N ALA A 76 -15.73 -7.66 -15.85
CA ALA A 76 -16.54 -7.38 -14.68
C ALA A 76 -17.47 -6.19 -14.90
N VAL A 77 -16.98 -5.10 -15.50
CA VAL A 77 -17.78 -3.92 -15.84
C VAL A 77 -18.85 -4.26 -16.88
N THR A 78 -18.51 -5.00 -17.93
CA THR A 78 -19.48 -5.45 -18.94
C THR A 78 -20.55 -6.35 -18.33
N LYS A 79 -20.15 -7.32 -17.50
CA LYS A 79 -21.10 -8.18 -16.78
C LYS A 79 -22.02 -7.36 -15.90
N ALA A 80 -21.46 -6.42 -15.11
CA ALA A 80 -22.24 -5.55 -14.27
C ALA A 80 -23.31 -4.83 -15.10
N ARG A 81 -22.94 -4.21 -16.24
CA ARG A 81 -23.86 -3.48 -17.13
C ARG A 81 -24.98 -4.34 -17.72
N ALA A 82 -24.73 -5.62 -17.97
CA ALA A 82 -25.69 -6.52 -18.59
C ALA A 82 -26.74 -7.10 -17.63
N VAL A 83 -26.47 -7.12 -16.32
CA VAL A 83 -27.40 -7.70 -15.32
C VAL A 83 -28.49 -6.70 -14.94
N ASP A 84 -29.74 -7.14 -14.90
CA ASP A 84 -30.84 -6.30 -14.38
C ASP A 84 -30.63 -5.98 -12.89
N CYS A 85 -30.72 -4.70 -12.53
CA CYS A 85 -30.65 -4.22 -11.15
C CYS A 85 -31.69 -4.87 -10.24
N ARG A 86 -32.82 -5.34 -10.78
CA ARG A 86 -33.92 -5.99 -10.04
C ARG A 86 -33.89 -7.52 -10.12
N SER A 87 -32.86 -8.12 -10.71
CA SER A 87 -32.76 -9.57 -10.78
C SER A 87 -32.64 -10.20 -9.38
N PRO A 88 -33.19 -11.43 -9.17
CA PRO A 88 -33.00 -12.17 -7.92
C PRO A 88 -31.52 -12.35 -7.57
N ASP A 89 -30.69 -12.68 -8.55
CA ASP A 89 -29.24 -12.86 -8.37
C ASP A 89 -28.56 -11.59 -7.86
N MET A 90 -28.92 -10.41 -8.39
CA MET A 90 -28.38 -9.14 -7.92
C MET A 90 -28.79 -8.87 -6.47
N THR A 91 -30.05 -9.18 -6.12
CA THR A 91 -30.56 -9.03 -4.75
C THR A 91 -29.77 -9.93 -3.78
N THR A 92 -29.55 -11.19 -4.15
CA THR A 92 -28.75 -12.13 -3.33
C THR A 92 -27.30 -11.70 -3.21
N ALA A 93 -26.65 -11.29 -4.31
CA ALA A 93 -25.26 -10.84 -4.29
C ALA A 93 -25.08 -9.59 -3.43
N ALA A 94 -25.96 -8.59 -3.59
CA ALA A 94 -25.95 -7.39 -2.76
C ALA A 94 -26.20 -7.72 -1.27
N GLY A 95 -27.08 -8.67 -0.97
CA GLY A 95 -27.30 -9.17 0.39
C GLY A 95 -26.02 -9.71 1.03
N ARG A 96 -25.26 -10.55 0.31
CA ARG A 96 -23.98 -11.08 0.80
C ARG A 96 -22.96 -9.99 1.09
N VAL A 97 -22.88 -8.96 0.24
CA VAL A 97 -21.97 -7.82 0.46
C VAL A 97 -22.36 -7.05 1.73
N ARG A 98 -23.66 -6.82 1.97
CA ARG A 98 -24.13 -6.16 3.21
C ARG A 98 -23.75 -6.96 4.45
N THR A 99 -24.01 -8.27 4.46
CA THR A 99 -23.64 -9.15 5.59
C THR A 99 -22.12 -9.16 5.84
N ALA A 100 -21.30 -9.22 4.78
CA ALA A 100 -19.85 -9.15 4.93
C ALA A 100 -19.39 -7.79 5.49
N PHE A 101 -20.06 -6.71 5.09
CA PHE A 101 -19.76 -5.36 5.55
C PHE A 101 -20.05 -5.14 7.04
N ASP A 102 -21.10 -5.75 7.59
CA ASP A 102 -21.42 -5.65 9.03
C ASP A 102 -20.27 -6.12 9.92
N GLY A 103 -19.56 -7.18 9.48
CA GLY A 103 -18.33 -7.64 10.15
C GLY A 103 -17.17 -6.67 9.97
N PHE A 104 -16.98 -6.15 8.76
CA PHE A 104 -15.90 -5.22 8.41
C PHE A 104 -16.00 -3.88 9.17
N GLN A 105 -17.20 -3.38 9.44
CA GLN A 105 -17.39 -2.14 10.20
C GLN A 105 -16.87 -2.24 11.64
N ARG A 106 -16.89 -3.44 12.22
CA ARG A 106 -16.41 -3.69 13.59
C ARG A 106 -14.88 -3.75 13.69
N LEU A 107 -14.17 -3.85 12.57
CA LEU A 107 -12.71 -3.87 12.56
C LEU A 107 -12.17 -2.46 12.82
N THR A 108 -11.38 -2.32 13.88
CA THR A 108 -10.67 -1.07 14.22
C THR A 108 -9.24 -1.07 13.72
N VAL A 109 -8.63 -2.24 13.52
CA VAL A 109 -7.27 -2.41 13.03
C VAL A 109 -7.26 -3.46 11.93
N MET A 110 -6.46 -3.23 10.89
CA MET A 110 -6.24 -4.18 9.81
C MET A 110 -4.80 -4.09 9.31
N THR A 111 -4.17 -5.23 9.05
CA THR A 111 -2.86 -5.27 8.39
C THR A 111 -3.04 -5.68 6.94
N TYR A 112 -2.51 -4.85 6.06
CA TYR A 112 -2.50 -5.04 4.62
C TYR A 112 -1.14 -5.60 4.19
N PRO A 113 -1.09 -6.81 3.62
CA PRO A 113 0.16 -7.51 3.38
C PRO A 113 1.01 -6.85 2.28
N GLY A 114 2.33 -6.95 2.45
CA GLY A 114 3.36 -6.77 1.43
C GLY A 114 4.30 -7.97 1.42
N ASP A 115 5.20 -8.06 0.44
CA ASP A 115 6.19 -9.12 0.33
C ASP A 115 7.27 -9.01 1.41
N ILE A 116 7.61 -7.78 1.81
CA ILE A 116 8.66 -7.45 2.78
C ILE A 116 8.06 -6.80 4.03
N ALA A 117 7.19 -5.82 3.86
CA ALA A 117 6.57 -5.09 4.95
C ALA A 117 5.08 -4.85 4.68
N GLY A 118 4.26 -5.06 5.71
CA GLY A 118 2.83 -4.78 5.67
C GLY A 118 2.51 -3.35 6.06
N TRP A 119 1.38 -2.86 5.56
CA TRP A 119 0.78 -1.60 6.01
C TRP A 119 -0.17 -1.86 7.18
N LYS A 120 0.08 -1.23 8.32
CA LYS A 120 -0.81 -1.26 9.47
C LYS A 120 -1.81 -0.12 9.36
N ALA A 121 -3.08 -0.46 9.23
CA ALA A 121 -4.19 0.49 9.16
C ALA A 121 -4.99 0.45 10.47
N GLU A 122 -5.26 1.62 11.03
CA GLU A 122 -5.98 1.81 12.29
C GLU A 122 -7.04 2.90 12.10
N ARG A 123 -8.28 2.58 12.46
CA ARG A 123 -9.37 3.54 12.61
C ARG A 123 -9.21 4.21 13.96
N SER A 124 -8.36 5.21 14.02
CA SER A 124 -8.10 5.91 15.28
C SER A 124 -9.29 6.79 15.69
N LEU A 125 -9.63 6.71 16.97
CA LEU A 125 -10.59 7.58 17.66
C LEU A 125 -9.91 8.72 18.43
N ALA A 126 -8.58 8.85 18.34
CA ALA A 126 -7.82 9.82 19.12
C ALA A 126 -8.13 11.25 18.64
N ARG A 127 -8.90 12.01 19.43
CA ARG A 127 -9.24 13.42 19.14
C ARG A 127 -8.12 14.42 19.39
N TYR A 128 -7.09 14.05 20.17
CA TYR A 128 -6.16 15.02 20.76
C TYR A 128 -4.68 14.77 20.46
N ASN A 129 -4.31 13.61 19.91
CA ASN A 129 -2.91 13.26 19.61
C ASN A 129 -2.77 12.85 18.15
N ALA A 130 -1.68 13.26 17.51
CA ALA A 130 -1.31 12.78 16.19
C ALA A 130 -0.95 11.29 16.27
N VAL A 131 -1.68 10.43 15.56
CA VAL A 131 -1.45 8.98 15.54
C VAL A 131 -1.55 8.47 14.11
N TRP A 132 -0.86 7.38 13.80
CA TRP A 132 -0.93 6.77 12.48
C TRP A 132 -2.33 6.21 12.23
N SER A 133 -2.99 6.67 11.15
CA SER A 133 -4.15 5.97 10.60
C SER A 133 -3.70 4.86 9.67
N LEU A 134 -2.60 5.06 8.94
CA LEU A 134 -1.97 4.06 8.09
C LEU A 134 -0.46 4.22 8.23
N SER A 135 0.29 3.15 8.45
CA SER A 135 1.75 3.24 8.55
C SER A 135 2.49 1.99 8.11
N GLN A 136 3.72 2.19 7.68
CA GLN A 136 4.74 1.17 7.51
C GLN A 136 6.02 1.67 8.19
N THR A 137 6.64 0.83 9.01
CA THR A 137 7.92 1.13 9.67
C THR A 137 9.03 0.35 9.01
N THR A 138 10.16 1.01 8.75
CA THR A 138 11.34 0.45 8.08
C THR A 138 12.61 0.80 8.86
N SER A 139 13.63 -0.04 8.72
CA SER A 139 14.99 0.23 9.20
C SER A 139 15.92 0.37 7.99
N PHE A 140 16.85 1.32 8.05
CA PHE A 140 17.80 1.59 6.96
C PHE A 140 19.19 1.87 7.56
N GLY A 141 20.02 0.83 7.57
CA GLY A 141 21.23 0.83 8.41
C GLY A 141 20.85 0.82 9.89
N TRP A 142 21.41 1.75 10.66
CA TRP A 142 21.11 1.92 12.09
C TRP A 142 19.91 2.85 12.35
N ASP A 143 19.41 3.50 11.29
CA ASP A 143 18.33 4.47 11.35
C ASP A 143 16.96 3.80 11.17
N LYS A 144 15.89 4.48 11.61
CA LYS A 144 14.50 4.00 11.50
C LYS A 144 13.58 5.08 11.00
N ALA A 145 12.56 4.67 10.24
CA ALA A 145 11.50 5.57 9.78
C ALA A 145 10.13 4.88 9.80
N SER A 146 9.10 5.66 10.12
CA SER A 146 7.69 5.32 9.92
C SER A 146 7.13 6.26 8.86
N VAL A 147 6.48 5.70 7.85
CA VAL A 147 5.86 6.46 6.76
C VAL A 147 4.40 6.09 6.65
N GLY A 148 3.53 7.07 6.41
CA GLY A 148 2.11 6.80 6.22
C GLY A 148 1.20 8.00 6.39
N VAL A 149 -0.07 7.74 6.67
CA VAL A 149 -1.11 8.77 6.84
C VAL A 149 -1.36 8.96 8.33
N VAL A 150 -1.41 10.23 8.75
CA VAL A 150 -1.73 10.58 10.14
C VAL A 150 -3.23 10.84 10.27
N SER A 151 -3.82 10.37 11.37
CA SER A 151 -5.24 10.53 11.65
C SER A 151 -5.64 12.00 11.72
N GLY A 152 -6.79 12.35 11.15
CA GLY A 152 -7.28 13.72 11.07
C GLY A 152 -6.60 14.57 10.01
N GLU A 153 -5.61 14.04 9.29
CA GLU A 153 -4.86 14.75 8.26
C GLU A 153 -5.00 14.05 6.91
N ASN A 154 -5.21 14.83 5.84
CA ASN A 154 -5.18 14.32 4.47
C ASN A 154 -3.78 14.46 3.86
N ALA A 155 -2.75 14.07 4.62
CA ALA A 155 -1.35 14.23 4.25
C ALA A 155 -0.55 12.96 4.57
N LEU A 156 0.41 12.66 3.70
CA LEU A 156 1.43 11.63 3.96
C LEU A 156 2.51 12.26 4.85
N ALA A 157 3.03 11.49 5.80
CA ALA A 157 4.14 11.87 6.66
C ALA A 157 5.26 10.83 6.61
N ALA A 158 6.49 11.30 6.81
CA ALA A 158 7.63 10.46 7.15
C ALA A 158 8.22 10.95 8.48
N VAL A 159 8.29 10.05 9.45
CA VAL A 159 8.88 10.31 10.77
C VAL A 159 10.11 9.44 10.92
N ALA A 160 11.25 10.05 11.21
CA ALA A 160 12.53 9.34 11.28
C ALA A 160 13.32 9.65 12.56
N THR A 161 14.14 8.67 12.92
CA THR A 161 15.08 8.72 14.03
C THR A 161 16.43 8.23 13.53
N PHE A 162 17.48 9.02 13.77
CA PHE A 162 18.82 8.75 13.29
C PHE A 162 19.72 8.35 14.46
N ALA A 163 20.44 7.24 14.33
CA ALA A 163 21.21 6.66 15.43
C ALA A 163 22.36 7.56 15.91
N ASP A 164 22.89 8.39 15.01
CA ASP A 164 23.91 9.39 15.31
C ASP A 164 23.35 10.75 15.72
N GLY A 165 22.02 10.87 15.88
CA GLY A 165 21.34 12.10 16.23
C GLY A 165 21.31 13.16 15.12
N ALA A 166 21.79 12.83 13.92
CA ALA A 166 21.82 13.77 12.80
C ALA A 166 20.41 14.27 12.45
N GLN A 167 20.31 15.54 12.05
CA GLN A 167 19.05 16.19 11.72
C GLN A 167 18.99 16.53 10.24
N PRO A 168 18.15 15.83 9.43
CA PRO A 168 17.96 16.21 8.04
C PRO A 168 17.22 17.55 7.98
N TYR A 169 17.55 18.39 7.00
CA TYR A 169 16.85 19.66 6.78
C TYR A 169 15.70 19.54 5.77
N ALA A 170 15.68 18.48 4.96
CA ALA A 170 14.62 18.21 4.00
C ALA A 170 14.37 16.70 3.85
N ALA A 171 13.19 16.36 3.33
CA ALA A 171 12.86 15.01 2.89
C ALA A 171 12.21 15.03 1.50
N ARG A 172 12.45 13.98 0.71
CA ARG A 172 11.86 13.80 -0.63
C ARG A 172 11.29 12.39 -0.75
N LEU A 173 10.03 12.28 -1.16
CA LEU A 173 9.44 11.02 -1.56
C LEU A 173 9.83 10.75 -3.02
N MET A 174 10.61 9.69 -3.23
CA MET A 174 11.08 9.22 -4.51
C MET A 174 10.21 8.06 -4.98
N LEU A 175 9.61 8.20 -6.15
CA LEU A 175 8.74 7.18 -6.73
C LEU A 175 8.83 7.17 -8.25
N ARG A 176 8.29 6.13 -8.89
CA ARG A 176 8.19 6.05 -10.35
C ARG A 176 7.39 7.22 -10.92
N ASP A 177 7.90 7.84 -11.98
CA ASP A 177 7.10 8.70 -12.86
C ASP A 177 6.36 7.82 -13.87
N THR A 178 5.08 7.57 -13.61
CA THR A 178 4.22 6.72 -14.45
C THR A 178 4.05 7.25 -15.88
N ARG A 179 4.34 8.55 -16.13
CA ARG A 179 4.30 9.12 -17.48
C ARG A 179 5.55 8.80 -18.29
N ARG A 180 6.68 8.59 -17.61
CA ARG A 180 7.97 8.24 -18.24
C ARG A 180 8.19 6.74 -18.30
N ALA A 181 7.73 6.03 -17.27
CA ALA A 181 7.78 4.57 -17.17
C ALA A 181 6.36 4.06 -16.85
N PRO A 182 5.54 3.73 -17.86
CA PRO A 182 4.15 3.29 -17.65
C PRO A 182 4.05 1.94 -16.93
N ALA A 183 4.97 1.03 -17.24
CA ALA A 183 5.06 -0.28 -16.60
C ALA A 183 5.72 -0.20 -15.21
N PRO A 184 5.38 -1.11 -14.28
CA PRO A 184 6.06 -1.21 -13.00
C PRO A 184 7.53 -1.58 -13.18
N TYR A 185 8.39 -1.07 -12.30
CA TYR A 185 9.81 -1.41 -12.31
C TYR A 185 10.12 -2.52 -11.31
N LEU A 186 10.63 -3.65 -11.81
CA LEU A 186 11.04 -4.81 -11.02
C LEU A 186 12.35 -5.37 -11.62
N ASP A 187 13.48 -5.07 -10.98
CA ASP A 187 14.80 -5.53 -11.46
C ASP A 187 15.05 -6.99 -11.10
N ARG A 188 14.52 -7.90 -11.93
CA ARG A 188 14.61 -9.35 -11.74
C ARG A 188 16.03 -9.89 -11.72
N HIS A 189 17.03 -9.15 -12.20
CA HIS A 189 18.43 -9.57 -12.13
C HIS A 189 18.97 -9.57 -10.70
N LEU A 190 18.36 -8.79 -9.80
CA LEU A 190 18.71 -8.70 -8.39
C LEU A 190 17.82 -9.57 -7.49
N ALA A 191 17.01 -10.46 -8.06
CA ALA A 191 16.22 -11.40 -7.29
C ALA A 191 17.13 -12.44 -6.62
N ASP A 192 16.78 -12.83 -5.39
CA ASP A 192 17.46 -13.94 -4.73
C ASP A 192 17.09 -15.30 -5.36
N ALA A 193 17.67 -16.39 -4.85
CA ALA A 193 17.41 -17.74 -5.35
C ALA A 193 15.94 -18.18 -5.23
N SER A 194 15.15 -17.54 -4.36
CA SER A 194 13.71 -17.77 -4.22
C SER A 194 12.86 -16.88 -5.15
N GLY A 195 13.49 -16.02 -5.94
CA GLY A 195 12.85 -15.05 -6.82
C GLY A 195 12.37 -13.78 -6.10
N ARG A 196 12.76 -13.57 -4.84
CA ARG A 196 12.35 -12.40 -4.06
C ARG A 196 13.26 -11.22 -4.37
N LEU A 197 12.64 -10.07 -4.65
CA LEU A 197 13.35 -8.83 -4.92
C LEU A 197 13.55 -8.01 -3.63
N PRO A 198 14.77 -7.51 -3.34
CA PRO A 198 14.97 -6.51 -2.29
C PRO A 198 14.27 -5.20 -2.65
N LEU A 199 13.89 -4.37 -1.68
CA LEU A 199 13.18 -3.11 -1.95
C LEU A 199 13.95 -2.20 -2.91
N ALA A 200 15.27 -2.10 -2.77
CA ALA A 200 16.09 -1.29 -3.68
C ALA A 200 15.97 -1.71 -5.17
N ALA A 201 15.72 -2.99 -5.46
CA ALA A 201 15.51 -3.50 -6.82
C ALA A 201 14.09 -3.25 -7.36
N ARG A 202 13.21 -2.69 -6.53
CA ARG A 202 11.82 -2.33 -6.87
C ARG A 202 11.62 -0.82 -7.01
N LEU A 203 12.70 -0.04 -6.91
CA LEU A 203 12.72 1.41 -7.15
C LEU A 203 13.35 1.66 -8.53
N PRO A 204 12.71 2.42 -9.44
CA PRO A 204 13.26 2.64 -10.76
C PRO A 204 14.53 3.49 -10.77
N PRO A 205 15.31 3.47 -11.87
CA PRO A 205 16.47 4.34 -12.04
C PRO A 205 16.06 5.81 -12.11
N ALA A 206 17.02 6.72 -11.89
CA ALA A 206 16.77 8.16 -11.74
C ALA A 206 15.98 8.79 -12.89
N GLY A 207 16.22 8.38 -14.15
CA GLY A 207 15.50 8.92 -15.31
C GLY A 207 14.00 8.60 -15.33
N ALA A 208 13.59 7.53 -14.63
CA ALA A 208 12.20 7.07 -14.51
C ALA A 208 11.59 7.39 -13.14
N MET A 209 12.31 8.14 -12.28
CA MET A 209 11.81 8.62 -11.00
C MET A 209 11.33 10.07 -11.07
N ARG A 210 10.44 10.41 -10.14
CA ARG A 210 10.14 11.79 -9.75
C ARG A 210 10.23 11.93 -8.23
N ALA A 211 10.54 13.15 -7.79
CA ALA A 211 10.55 13.53 -6.39
C ALA A 211 9.30 14.34 -6.04
N ILE A 212 8.71 14.07 -4.87
CA ILE A 212 7.75 14.95 -4.20
C ILE A 212 8.43 15.44 -2.92
N ASN A 213 8.69 16.74 -2.84
CA ASN A 213 9.31 17.31 -1.64
C ASN A 213 8.32 17.37 -0.49
N ALA A 214 8.83 17.20 0.73
CA ALA A 214 8.10 17.59 1.92
C ALA A 214 7.90 19.11 1.93
N ASP A 215 6.72 19.57 2.33
CA ASP A 215 6.38 20.98 2.45
C ASP A 215 6.47 21.50 3.90
N GLN A 216 6.53 20.59 4.88
CA GLN A 216 6.72 20.92 6.30
C GLN A 216 7.72 19.99 6.97
N LYS A 217 8.40 20.53 7.99
CA LYS A 217 9.31 19.83 8.89
C LYS A 217 9.04 20.27 10.32
N ASP A 218 8.85 19.31 11.21
CA ASP A 218 8.59 19.53 12.63
C ASP A 218 9.32 18.53 13.52
N ALA A 219 9.35 18.80 14.83
CA ALA A 219 9.65 17.77 15.81
C ALA A 219 8.56 16.69 15.76
N ALA A 220 8.96 15.42 15.78
CA ALA A 220 8.01 14.32 15.71
C ALA A 220 7.26 14.14 17.04
N PRO A 221 5.91 14.06 17.02
CA PRO A 221 5.14 13.58 18.16
C PRO A 221 5.59 12.18 18.58
N GLU A 222 5.69 11.92 19.89
CA GLU A 222 6.16 10.63 20.42
C GLU A 222 5.32 9.44 19.91
N THR A 223 4.02 9.67 19.73
CA THR A 223 3.05 8.70 19.19
C THR A 223 3.26 8.34 17.72
N LEU A 224 4.02 9.14 16.96
CA LEU A 224 4.34 8.86 15.56
C LEU A 224 5.75 8.25 15.38
N LEU A 225 6.56 8.22 16.43
CA LEU A 225 7.93 7.71 16.34
C LEU A 225 7.96 6.23 15.91
N PRO A 226 8.99 5.80 15.17
CA PRO A 226 9.25 4.39 14.93
C PRO A 226 9.30 3.62 16.25
N ASP A 227 8.63 2.47 16.31
CA ASP A 227 8.56 1.62 17.51
C ASP A 227 7.95 2.29 18.76
N ALA A 228 7.17 3.37 18.60
CA ALA A 228 6.51 4.05 19.71
C ALA A 228 5.81 3.06 20.68
N GLY A 229 6.00 3.29 21.98
CA GLY A 229 5.50 2.42 23.04
C GLY A 229 6.32 1.15 23.32
N ARG A 230 7.32 0.81 22.49
CA ARG A 230 8.25 -0.30 22.78
C ARG A 230 9.37 0.14 23.72
N LYS A 231 9.84 -0.79 24.56
CA LYS A 231 11.01 -0.57 25.43
C LYS A 231 12.24 -0.26 24.57
N GLY A 232 12.93 0.84 24.88
CA GLY A 232 14.11 1.30 24.12
C GLY A 232 13.78 2.05 22.84
N ALA A 233 12.51 2.39 22.58
CA ALA A 233 12.15 3.29 21.49
C ALA A 233 12.76 4.68 21.69
N ALA A 234 13.12 5.32 20.58
CA ALA A 234 13.59 6.70 20.59
C ALA A 234 12.54 7.63 21.22
N LYS A 235 13.01 8.71 21.84
CA LYS A 235 12.15 9.73 22.48
C LYS A 235 12.01 11.01 21.68
N THR A 236 12.84 11.16 20.65
CA THR A 236 12.84 12.31 19.76
C THR A 236 13.01 11.83 18.32
N GLY A 237 12.56 12.65 17.38
CA GLY A 237 12.68 12.40 15.96
C GLY A 237 12.23 13.62 15.18
N VAL A 238 12.32 13.53 13.85
CA VAL A 238 11.88 14.57 12.93
C VAL A 238 10.70 14.05 12.12
N ALA A 239 9.69 14.89 11.94
CA ALA A 239 8.54 14.63 11.10
C ALA A 239 8.61 15.51 9.85
N PHE A 240 8.32 14.92 8.70
CA PHE A 240 8.14 15.61 7.44
C PHE A 240 6.73 15.35 6.91
N ARG A 241 6.04 16.41 6.48
CA ARG A 241 4.75 16.30 5.79
C ARG A 241 4.92 16.51 4.31
N PHE A 242 4.19 15.71 3.54
CA PHE A 242 4.14 15.79 2.10
C PHE A 242 2.76 16.32 1.67
N PRO A 243 2.68 16.99 0.51
CA PRO A 243 1.41 17.47 -0.01
C PRO A 243 0.44 16.29 -0.23
N PRO A 244 -0.88 16.53 -0.20
CA PRO A 244 -1.90 15.48 -0.40
C PRO A 244 -1.73 14.66 -1.69
N SER A 245 -1.12 15.26 -2.72
CA SER A 245 -0.79 14.59 -3.98
C SER A 245 0.15 13.38 -3.81
N ALA A 246 0.91 13.31 -2.71
CA ALA A 246 1.77 12.17 -2.37
C ALA A 246 0.96 10.89 -2.07
N ILE A 247 -0.21 11.01 -1.42
CA ILE A 247 -1.11 9.88 -1.17
C ILE A 247 -1.62 9.33 -2.49
N THR A 248 -2.15 10.20 -3.36
CA THR A 248 -2.65 9.81 -4.68
C THR A 248 -1.54 9.20 -5.54
N ALA A 249 -0.34 9.78 -5.48
CA ALA A 249 0.83 9.27 -6.19
C ALA A 249 1.21 7.85 -5.74
N LEU A 250 1.29 7.61 -4.43
CA LEU A 250 1.64 6.31 -3.86
C LEU A 250 0.56 5.26 -4.12
N ALA A 251 -0.72 5.62 -3.96
CA ALA A 251 -1.86 4.73 -4.22
C ALA A 251 -1.98 4.32 -5.70
N GLY A 252 -1.40 5.09 -6.62
CA GLY A 252 -1.40 4.82 -8.06
C GLY A 252 -0.29 3.88 -8.55
N LEU A 253 0.65 3.47 -7.69
CA LEU A 253 1.75 2.59 -8.06
C LEU A 253 1.35 1.11 -8.07
N ASP A 254 2.16 0.26 -8.71
CA ASP A 254 1.97 -1.18 -8.62
C ASP A 254 2.42 -1.65 -7.21
N PRO A 255 1.61 -2.47 -6.52
CA PRO A 255 1.89 -2.94 -5.16
C PRO A 255 3.20 -3.73 -5.02
N ARG A 256 3.75 -4.25 -6.13
CA ARG A 256 5.05 -4.95 -6.13
C ARG A 256 6.24 -3.99 -6.12
N GLU A 257 6.02 -2.71 -6.37
CA GLU A 257 7.07 -1.70 -6.39
C GLU A 257 7.45 -1.23 -4.98
N SER A 258 8.53 -0.47 -4.90
CA SER A 258 8.88 0.29 -3.71
C SER A 258 8.97 1.78 -4.03
N VAL A 259 8.81 2.59 -3.00
CA VAL A 259 9.19 4.00 -3.00
C VAL A 259 10.33 4.21 -2.01
N ALA A 260 10.94 5.38 -2.03
CA ALA A 260 11.94 5.74 -1.06
C ALA A 260 11.67 7.11 -0.46
N VAL A 261 12.04 7.29 0.80
CA VAL A 261 12.15 8.60 1.43
C VAL A 261 13.64 8.94 1.54
N ASP A 262 14.05 9.98 0.82
CA ASP A 262 15.38 10.54 0.88
C ASP A 262 15.41 11.64 1.93
N PHE A 263 16.10 11.38 3.04
CA PHE A 263 16.39 12.38 4.07
C PHE A 263 17.69 13.10 3.71
N VAL A 264 17.64 14.42 3.59
CA VAL A 264 18.74 15.24 3.08
C VAL A 264 19.41 15.99 4.24
N PHE A 265 20.73 15.86 4.32
CA PHE A 265 21.59 16.43 5.34
C PHE A 265 22.63 17.35 4.72
N THR A 266 23.01 18.39 5.45
CA THR A 266 24.13 19.24 5.07
C THR A 266 25.42 18.45 5.26
N GLY A 267 26.18 18.23 4.17
CA GLY A 267 27.50 17.63 4.23
C GLY A 267 28.62 18.63 3.92
N ARG A 268 29.85 18.27 4.26
CA ARG A 268 31.04 19.13 4.03
C ARG A 268 31.32 19.43 2.56
N LYS A 269 30.87 18.56 1.65
CA LYS A 269 31.10 18.65 0.19
C LYS A 269 29.78 18.75 -0.60
N GLY A 270 28.70 19.16 0.07
CA GLY A 270 27.35 19.16 -0.49
C GLY A 270 26.42 18.21 0.25
N ASP A 271 25.19 18.09 -0.27
CA ASP A 271 24.11 17.33 0.34
C ASP A 271 24.46 15.84 0.47
N VAL A 272 24.16 15.28 1.63
CA VAL A 272 24.22 13.84 1.89
C VAL A 272 22.81 13.31 2.04
N VAL A 273 22.51 12.19 1.38
CA VAL A 273 21.19 11.55 1.43
C VAL A 273 21.26 10.24 2.19
N ARG A 274 20.36 10.05 3.16
CA ARG A 274 20.06 8.73 3.73
C ARG A 274 18.70 8.28 3.26
N ARG A 275 18.65 7.08 2.67
CA ARG A 275 17.47 6.57 1.96
C ARG A 275 16.78 5.48 2.76
N ALA A 276 15.52 5.69 3.08
CA ALA A 276 14.62 4.67 3.62
C ALA A 276 13.73 4.11 2.51
N TYR A 277 13.72 2.79 2.32
CA TYR A 277 12.83 2.15 1.35
C TYR A 277 11.52 1.73 2.02
N ILE A 278 10.41 1.95 1.31
CA ILE A 278 9.05 1.63 1.72
C ILE A 278 8.41 0.80 0.62
N GLU A 279 7.80 -0.32 1.00
CA GLU A 279 7.04 -1.13 0.06
C GLU A 279 5.71 -0.44 -0.28
N VAL A 280 5.36 -0.35 -1.57
CA VAL A 280 4.06 0.18 -1.99
C VAL A 280 2.97 -0.72 -1.44
N GLY A 281 3.05 -2.03 -1.67
CA GLY A 281 2.14 -3.03 -1.13
C GLY A 281 0.68 -2.66 -1.33
N ASP A 282 -0.17 -3.05 -0.39
CA ASP A 282 -1.60 -2.71 -0.39
C ASP A 282 -1.92 -1.32 0.20
N PHE A 283 -1.03 -0.33 0.03
CA PHE A 283 -1.24 1.04 0.53
C PHE A 283 -2.60 1.60 0.10
N ALA A 284 -2.99 1.42 -1.17
CA ALA A 284 -4.27 1.93 -1.69
C ALA A 284 -5.48 1.32 -0.96
N ALA A 285 -5.41 0.03 -0.59
CA ALA A 285 -6.47 -0.63 0.17
C ALA A 285 -6.51 -0.13 1.63
N GLY A 286 -5.33 0.03 2.25
CA GLY A 286 -5.21 0.61 3.59
C GLY A 286 -5.71 2.06 3.66
N ALA A 287 -5.37 2.88 2.66
CA ALA A 287 -5.82 4.26 2.55
C ALA A 287 -7.34 4.35 2.42
N ALA A 288 -7.95 3.48 1.62
CA ALA A 288 -9.41 3.40 1.51
C ALA A 288 -10.06 2.94 2.83
N PHE A 289 -9.46 1.98 3.53
CA PHE A 289 -9.95 1.52 4.84
C PHE A 289 -10.00 2.62 5.88
N VAL A 290 -8.97 3.45 5.99
CA VAL A 290 -8.95 4.54 6.97
C VAL A 290 -9.90 5.67 6.59
N GLN A 291 -10.10 5.92 5.29
CA GLN A 291 -11.07 6.91 4.80
C GLN A 291 -12.52 6.50 5.07
N THR A 292 -12.86 5.20 5.10
CA THR A 292 -14.21 4.75 5.48
C THR A 292 -14.60 5.09 6.92
N ALA A 293 -13.63 5.33 7.81
CA ALA A 293 -13.86 5.62 9.22
C ALA A 293 -13.92 7.12 9.55
N ALA A 294 -13.42 7.97 8.64
CA ALA A 294 -13.38 9.41 8.81
C ALA A 294 -14.69 10.12 8.37
N ARG A 295 -15.72 9.35 7.99
CA ARG A 295 -17.03 9.82 7.54
C ARG A 295 -18.12 9.30 8.48
#